data_AF-A0AAD4SEX1-F1
#
_entry.id   AF-A0AAD4SEX1-F1
#
_cell.length_a   1.000
_cell.length_b   1.000
_cell.length_c   1.000
_cell.angle_alpha   90.00
_cell.angle_beta   90.00
_cell.angle_gamma   90.00
#
_symmetry.space_group_name_H-M   'P 1'
#
loop_
_entity.id
_entity.type
_entity.pdbx_description
1 polymer ?
#
loop_
_entity_poly.entity_id
_entity_poly.type
_entity_poly.pdbx_seq_one_letter_code
_entity_poly.pdbx_strand_id
1 'polypeptide(L)' 'MDSAVERLKGQAEIWEHMFGFVDSMALKCAVELGIPDIVNSHGRPVTMSEIVDSLKTNTSSFPNTDYLI' A
#
# COMPACT_ATOMS: atom_id res chain seq x y z
N MET A 1 10.19 -11.17 36.60
CA MET A 1 9.89 -10.64 35.25
C MET A 1 9.21 -11.77 34.50
N ASP A 2 8.02 -11.53 33.96
CA ASP A 2 7.16 -12.61 33.45
C ASP A 2 7.66 -13.11 32.08
N SER A 3 8.07 -14.39 31.99
CA SER A 3 8.76 -14.94 30.81
C SER A 3 7.88 -14.97 29.57
N ALA A 4 6.55 -14.98 29.73
CA ALA A 4 5.60 -14.90 28.65
C ALA A 4 5.66 -13.54 27.92
N VAL A 5 5.81 -12.44 28.68
CA VAL A 5 5.91 -11.08 28.11
C VAL A 5 7.18 -10.93 27.28
N GLU A 6 8.30 -11.47 27.76
CA GLU A 6 9.57 -11.42 27.04
C GLU A 6 9.50 -12.21 25.72
N ARG A 7 8.85 -13.38 25.73
CA ARG A 7 8.64 -14.17 24.51
C ARG A 7 7.74 -13.46 23.50
N LEU A 8 6.66 -12.83 23.95
CA LEU A 8 5.77 -12.06 23.08
C LEU A 8 6.51 -10.87 22.45
N LYS A 9 7.34 -10.18 23.23
CA LYS A 9 8.17 -9.09 22.73
C LYS A 9 9.16 -9.57 21.67
N GLY A 10 9.87 -10.66 21.92
CA GLY A 10 10.78 -11.26 20.94
C GLY A 10 10.07 -11.71 19.65
N GLN A 11 8.83 -12.23 19.76
CA GLN A 11 8.03 -12.57 18.58
C GLN A 11 7.62 -11.32 17.77
N ALA A 12 7.23 -10.24 18.44
CA ALA A 12 6.91 -8.99 17.78
C ALA A 12 8.12 -8.43 17.02
N GLU A 13 9.31 -8.43 17.64
CA GLU A 13 10.54 -7.97 17.00
C GLU A 13 10.89 -8.79 15.74
N ILE A 14 10.69 -10.11 15.78
CA ILE A 14 10.89 -10.99 14.62
C ILE A 14 9.88 -10.67 13.51
N TRP A 15 8.60 -10.46 13.85
CA TRP A 15 7.58 -10.13 12.86
C TRP A 15 7.83 -8.78 12.19
N GLU A 16 8.22 -7.77 12.96
CA GLU A 16 8.61 -6.45 12.41
C GLU A 16 9.75 -6.59 11.39
N HIS A 17 10.78 -7.40 11.68
CA HIS A 17 11.86 -7.65 10.73
C HIS A 17 11.41 -8.48 9.52
N MET A 18 10.61 -9.52 9.75
CA MET A 18 10.12 -10.41 8.69
C MET A 18 9.22 -9.65 7.69
N PHE A 19 8.43 -8.70 8.18
CA PHE A 19 7.48 -7.91 7.38
C PHE A 19 7.93 -6.48 7.13
N GLY A 20 9.18 -6.10 7.45
CA GLY A 20 9.69 -4.73 7.25
C GLY A 20 9.66 -4.27 5.79
N PHE A 21 9.51 -5.17 4.82
CA PHE A 21 9.32 -4.84 3.41
C PHE A 21 7.90 -4.34 3.08
N VAL A 22 6.90 -4.61 3.93
CA VAL A 22 5.48 -4.33 3.66
C VAL A 22 5.25 -2.84 3.44
N ASP A 23 5.86 -1.98 4.26
CA ASP A 23 5.74 -0.53 4.11
C ASP A 23 6.33 -0.04 2.78
N SER A 24 7.46 -0.61 2.37
CA SER A 24 8.10 -0.27 1.09
C SER A 24 7.25 -0.72 -0.10
N MET A 25 6.65 -1.91 -0.02
CA MET A 25 5.74 -2.41 -1.06
C MET A 25 4.46 -1.57 -1.12
N ALA A 26 3.88 -1.22 0.03
CA ALA A 26 2.70 -0.37 0.11
C ALA A 26 2.97 1.03 -0.50
N LEU A 27 4.13 1.63 -0.19
CA LEU A 27 4.56 2.89 -0.78
C LEU A 27 4.74 2.77 -2.30
N LYS A 28 5.42 1.73 -2.76
CA LYS A 28 5.59 1.46 -4.20
C LYS A 28 4.24 1.36 -4.91
N CYS A 29 3.32 0.56 -4.38
CA CYS A 29 1.97 0.43 -4.93
C CYS A 29 1.22 1.77 -4.96
N ALA A 30 1.32 2.58 -3.91
CA ALA A 30 0.67 3.89 -3.86
C ALA A 30 1.18 4.84 -4.97
N VAL A 31 2.49 4.79 -5.25
CA VAL A 31 3.11 5.55 -6.35
C VAL A 31 2.71 5.00 -7.71
N GLU A 32 2.77 3.68 -7.92
CA GLU A 32 2.40 3.03 -9.19
C GLU A 32 0.91 3.24 -9.55
N LEU A 33 0.04 3.31 -8.54
CA LEU A 33 -1.37 3.64 -8.70
C LEU A 33 -1.65 5.14 -8.90
N GLY A 34 -0.62 6.00 -8.82
CA GLY A 34 -0.77 7.45 -8.97
C GLY A 34 -1.61 8.10 -7.87
N ILE A 35 -1.71 7.49 -6.69
CA ILE A 35 -2.49 8.05 -5.56
C ILE A 35 -2.04 9.46 -5.20
N PRO A 36 -0.73 9.80 -5.16
CA PRO A 36 -0.29 11.18 -4.91
C PRO A 36 -0.84 12.18 -5.93
N ASP A 37 -0.87 11.81 -7.21
CA ASP A 37 -1.38 12.68 -8.28
C ASP A 37 -2.90 12.83 -8.20
N ILE A 38 -3.62 11.76 -7.89
CA ILE A 38 -5.06 11.79 -7.63
C ILE A 38 -5.35 12.78 -6.49
N VAL A 39 -4.65 12.67 -5.36
CA VAL A 39 -4.84 13.57 -4.22
C VAL A 39 -4.52 15.02 -4.60
N ASN A 40 -3.40 15.26 -5.28
CA ASN A 40 -2.97 16.60 -5.67
C ASN A 40 -3.96 17.27 -6.65
N SER A 41 -4.49 16.51 -7.62
CA SER A 41 -5.43 17.03 -8.62
C SER A 41 -6.77 17.51 -8.05
N HIS A 42 -7.19 16.97 -6.89
CA HIS A 42 -8.45 17.35 -6.25
C HIS A 42 -8.37 18.68 -5.48
N GLY A 43 -7.16 19.12 -5.09
CA GLY A 43 -6.94 20.39 -4.37
C GLY A 43 -7.59 20.48 -2.98
N ARG A 44 -8.10 19.36 -2.45
CA ARG A 44 -8.77 19.24 -1.14
C ARG A 44 -8.54 17.84 -0.56
N PRO A 45 -8.82 17.61 0.74
CA PRO A 45 -8.86 16.26 1.29
C PRO A 45 -9.79 15.37 0.45
N VAL A 46 -9.30 14.20 0.06
CA VAL A 46 -10.00 13.26 -0.82
C VAL A 46 -10.55 12.10 0.00
N THR A 47 -11.79 11.71 -0.27
CA THR A 47 -12.42 10.54 0.37
C THR A 47 -11.95 9.25 -0.28
N MET A 48 -12.05 8.14 0.46
CA MET A 48 -11.70 6.82 -0.07
C MET A 48 -12.53 6.44 -1.31
N SER A 49 -13.81 6.82 -1.37
CA SER A 49 -14.66 6.60 -2.55
C SER A 49 -14.15 7.35 -3.79
N GLU A 50 -13.79 8.63 -3.64
CA GLU A 50 -13.25 9.45 -4.74
C GLU A 50 -11.92 8.89 -5.26
N ILE A 51 -11.05 8.38 -4.38
CA ILE A 51 -9.82 7.69 -4.76
C ILE A 51 -10.15 6.43 -5.58
N VAL A 52 -11.04 5.58 -5.07
CA VAL A 52 -11.44 4.33 -5.73
C VAL A 52 -12.05 4.60 -7.11
N ASP A 53 -12.89 5.62 -7.24
CA ASP A 53 -13.49 5.99 -8.52
C ASP A 53 -12.45 6.55 -9.51
N SER A 54 -11.52 7.37 -9.03
CA SER A 54 -10.39 7.87 -9.84
C SER A 54 -9.47 6.73 -10.32
N LEU A 55 -9.25 5.72 -9.48
CA LEU A 55 -8.48 4.53 -9.86
C LEU A 55 -9.17 3.73 -10.96
N LYS A 56 -10.48 3.47 -10.86
CA LYS A 56 -11.24 2.76 -11.92
C LYS A 56 -11.12 3.46 -13.28
N THR A 57 -11.15 4.79 -13.29
CA THR A 57 -11.02 5.57 -14.52
C THR A 57 -9.61 5.50 -15.11
N ASN A 58 -8.58 5.54 -14.28
CA ASN A 58 -7.18 5.45 -14.71
C ASN A 58 -6.76 4.02 -15.11
N THR A 59 -7.31 2.99 -14.46
CA THR A 59 -6.99 1.58 -14.74
C THR A 59 -7.57 1.09 -16.06
N SER A 60 -8.52 1.82 -16.67
CA SER A 60 -9.07 1.51 -18.00
C SER A 60 -8.05 1.62 -19.14
N SER A 61 -6.86 2.17 -18.85
CA SER A 61 -5.77 2.37 -19.81
C SER A 61 -4.52 1.55 -19.48
N PHE A 62 -4.56 0.47 -18.69
CA PHE A 62 -3.41 -0.46 -18.61
C PHE A 62 -3.35 -1.29 -19.92
N PRO A 63 -2.49 -0.97 -20.89
CA PRO A 63 -2.44 -1.66 -22.17
C PRO A 63 -1.25 -2.61 -22.12
N ASN A 64 -1.42 -3.78 -21.51
CA ASN A 64 -0.70 -5.00 -21.88
C ASN A 64 -0.99 -6.14 -20.89
N THR A 65 -1.92 -7.01 -21.28
CA THR A 65 -2.02 -8.38 -20.77
C THR A 65 -1.25 -9.39 -21.63
N ASP A 66 -0.52 -8.95 -22.67
CA ASP A 66 0.10 -9.84 -23.65
C ASP A 66 1.45 -10.45 -23.22
N TYR A 67 1.94 -10.15 -22.01
CA TYR A 67 3.21 -10.70 -21.48
C TYR A 67 3.08 -11.94 -20.59
N LEU A 68 1.90 -12.56 -20.49
CA LEU A 68 1.66 -13.73 -19.63
C LEU A 68 0.98 -14.94 -20.33
N ILE A 69 1.10 -15.05 -21.66
CA ILE A 69 0.83 -16.32 -22.37
C ILE A 69 2.15 -16.97 -22.76
#